data_AF-A0A7V1RFA2-F1
#
_entry.id   AF-A0A7V1RFA2-F1
#
_cell.length_a   1.000
_cell.length_b   1.000
_cell.length_c   1.000
_cell.angle_alpha   90.00
_cell.angle_beta   90.00
_cell.angle_gamma   90.00
#
_symmetry.space_group_name_H-M   'P 1'
#
loop_
_entity.id
_entity.type
_entity.pdbx_description
1 polymer ?
#
loop_
_entity_poly.entity_id
_entity_poly.type
_entity_poly.pdbx_seq_one_letter_code
_entity_poly.pdbx_strand_id
1 'polypeptide(L)'
;MFAAGIIAAGLMAQGTPQAGGFEPRVICRDAGAGGYQAFPDVARLGNGDLLCVFYAGFGHVSLPSDRLPRGGRVCAIRSRDAGKTWEEPTLVADTPLDDRDPSVAQLPDGRLLCTFFTYAPPRIAVMTVESRDLGRTWDAQPRLVREGFACSTPVRV
;
A
#
# COMPACT_ATOMS: atom_id res chain seq x y z
N MET A 1 -10.45 8.73 -18.36
CA MET A 1 -9.81 8.23 -17.14
C MET A 1 -9.69 6.73 -17.30
N PHE A 2 -8.54 6.23 -17.75
CA PHE A 2 -8.33 4.82 -18.05
C PHE A 2 -7.42 4.22 -16.96
N ALA A 3 -7.90 3.16 -16.31
CA ALA A 3 -7.08 2.31 -15.45
C ALA A 3 -6.80 1.00 -16.21
N ALA A 4 -5.51 0.64 -16.35
CA ALA A 4 -5.06 -0.59 -16.98
C ALA A 4 -4.90 -1.70 -15.92
N GLY A 5 -5.50 -2.86 -16.17
CA GLY A 5 -5.31 -4.08 -15.37
C GLY A 5 -4.48 -5.12 -16.13
N ILE A 6 -3.70 -5.93 -15.41
CA ILE A 6 -2.86 -7.01 -15.96
C ILE A 6 -3.64 -8.33 -15.95
N ILE A 7 -3.60 -9.08 -17.05
CA ILE A 7 -4.25 -10.41 -17.22
C ILE A 7 -3.14 -11.47 -17.41
N ALA A 8 -3.25 -12.62 -16.74
CA ALA A 8 -2.43 -13.82 -17.00
C ALA A 8 -3.30 -14.95 -17.56
N ALA A 9 -2.83 -15.65 -18.59
CA ALA A 9 -3.55 -16.72 -19.29
C ALA A 9 -2.84 -18.07 -19.13
N GLY A 10 -3.62 -19.13 -18.89
CA GLY A 10 -3.21 -20.53 -18.98
C GLY A 10 -4.16 -21.30 -19.89
N LEU A 11 -3.58 -22.10 -20.80
CA LEU A 11 -4.21 -23.06 -21.73
C LEU A 11 -4.39 -24.41 -20.99
N MET A 12 -5.41 -25.28 -21.14
CA MET A 12 -6.36 -25.62 -22.20
C MET A 12 -7.68 -26.20 -21.64
N ALA A 13 -8.79 -25.79 -22.28
CA ALA A 13 -10.08 -26.44 -22.59
C ALA A 13 -10.80 -27.36 -21.59
N GLN A 14 -11.97 -26.91 -21.08
CA GLN A 14 -13.32 -27.32 -21.53
C GLN A 14 -14.37 -26.37 -20.95
N GLY A 15 -15.20 -25.80 -21.84
CA GLY A 15 -16.22 -24.79 -21.53
C GLY A 15 -15.63 -23.38 -21.37
N THR A 16 -16.08 -22.41 -22.17
CA THR A 16 -15.93 -21.00 -21.81
C THR A 16 -16.63 -20.84 -20.46
N PRO A 17 -15.91 -20.52 -19.35
CA PRO A 17 -16.60 -20.08 -18.15
C PRO A 17 -17.44 -18.90 -18.61
N GLN A 18 -18.75 -18.97 -18.41
CA GLN A 18 -19.56 -17.77 -18.44
C GLN A 18 -18.82 -16.82 -17.51
N ALA A 19 -18.31 -15.70 -18.03
CA ALA A 19 -17.64 -14.71 -17.20
C ALA A 19 -18.70 -14.21 -16.23
N GLY A 20 -18.82 -14.88 -15.08
CA GLY A 20 -19.62 -14.40 -13.97
C GLY A 20 -19.11 -13.00 -13.71
N GLY A 21 -20.01 -12.02 -13.79
CA GLY A 21 -19.64 -10.61 -13.69
C GLY A 21 -18.72 -10.43 -12.50
N PHE A 22 -17.51 -9.95 -12.74
CA PHE A 22 -16.63 -9.55 -11.65
C PHE A 22 -17.24 -8.27 -11.07
N GLU A 23 -17.92 -8.40 -9.93
CA GLU A 23 -18.40 -7.27 -9.16
C GLU A 23 -17.25 -6.76 -8.27
N PRO A 24 -16.69 -5.57 -8.53
CA PRO A 24 -15.64 -5.01 -7.69
C PRO A 24 -16.18 -4.76 -6.28
N ARG A 25 -15.43 -5.20 -5.27
CA ARG A 25 -15.75 -4.96 -3.87
C ARG A 25 -14.89 -3.83 -3.31
N VAL A 26 -15.55 -2.89 -2.65
CA VAL A 26 -14.87 -1.83 -1.89
C VAL A 26 -14.40 -2.42 -0.57
N ILE A 27 -13.09 -2.48 -0.36
CA ILE A 27 -12.46 -3.04 0.85
C ILE A 27 -12.06 -1.95 1.86
N CYS A 28 -11.91 -0.70 1.40
CA CYS A 28 -11.66 0.46 2.24
C CYS A 28 -12.28 1.70 1.58
N ARG A 29 -12.79 2.64 2.36
CA ARG A 29 -13.43 3.87 1.85
C ARG A 29 -12.67 5.15 2.17
N ASP A 30 -11.97 5.19 3.30
CA ASP A 30 -11.36 6.42 3.79
C ASP A 30 -10.00 6.20 4.46
N ALA A 31 -9.90 5.14 5.27
CA ALA A 31 -8.73 4.92 6.13
C ALA A 31 -8.39 6.17 6.99
N GLY A 32 -9.38 7.02 7.30
CA GLY A 32 -9.24 8.21 8.13
C GLY A 32 -8.49 9.39 7.50
N ALA A 33 -8.32 9.46 6.17
CA ALA A 33 -7.44 10.44 5.54
C ALA A 33 -8.09 11.33 4.45
N GLY A 34 -9.33 11.06 4.03
CA GLY A 34 -10.07 11.89 3.06
C GLY A 34 -10.55 11.22 1.80
N GLY A 35 -10.65 9.90 1.81
CA GLY A 35 -11.30 9.13 0.76
C GLY A 35 -10.51 8.96 -0.52
N TYR A 36 -9.42 9.71 -0.72
CA TYR A 36 -8.52 9.46 -1.84
C TYR A 36 -7.53 8.37 -1.45
N GLN A 37 -7.64 7.21 -2.10
CA GLN A 37 -6.78 6.05 -1.87
C GLN A 37 -6.16 5.60 -3.18
N ALA A 38 -4.84 5.44 -3.22
CA ALA A 38 -4.11 5.16 -4.46
C ALA A 38 -2.82 4.37 -4.23
N PHE A 39 -2.17 4.04 -5.35
CA PHE A 39 -0.85 3.40 -5.40
C PHE A 39 -0.75 2.14 -4.54
N PRO A 40 -1.72 1.20 -4.64
CA PRO A 40 -1.70 0.03 -3.79
C PRO A 40 -0.60 -0.95 -4.23
N ASP A 41 -0.06 -1.66 -3.26
CA ASP A 41 0.76 -2.86 -3.48
C ASP A 41 0.28 -3.96 -2.52
N VAL A 42 0.35 -5.21 -2.96
CA VAL A 42 -0.14 -6.35 -2.18
C VAL A 42 0.89 -7.48 -2.16
N ALA A 43 1.18 -7.98 -0.95
CA ALA A 43 2.02 -9.14 -0.73
C ALA A 43 1.22 -10.27 -0.08
N ARG A 44 1.47 -11.51 -0.53
CA ARG A 44 1.10 -12.70 0.23
C ARG A 44 2.22 -13.00 1.22
N LEU A 45 1.88 -13.03 2.50
CA LEU A 45 2.81 -13.32 3.58
C LEU A 45 3.00 -14.84 3.74
N GLY A 46 4.07 -15.26 4.40
CA GLY A 46 4.42 -16.65 4.64
C GLY A 46 3.40 -17.42 5.49
N ASN A 47 2.53 -16.71 6.23
CA ASN A 47 1.40 -17.31 6.94
C ASN A 47 0.13 -17.46 6.07
N GLY A 48 0.18 -17.06 4.80
CA GLY A 48 -0.93 -17.13 3.85
C GLY A 48 -1.79 -15.86 3.74
N ASP A 49 -1.66 -14.93 4.69
CA ASP A 49 -2.39 -13.65 4.68
C ASP A 49 -2.05 -12.82 3.44
N LEU A 50 -3.00 -12.00 3.00
CA LEU A 50 -2.72 -10.89 2.09
C LEU A 50 -2.57 -9.61 2.90
N LEU A 51 -1.49 -8.87 2.66
CA LEU A 51 -1.29 -7.53 3.19
C LEU A 51 -1.23 -6.56 2.01
N CYS A 52 -2.19 -5.64 1.95
CA CYS A 52 -2.24 -4.57 0.97
C CYS A 52 -1.81 -3.26 1.64
N VAL A 53 -0.79 -2.59 1.11
CA VAL A 53 -0.39 -1.23 1.51
C VAL A 53 -0.89 -0.24 0.46
N PHE A 54 -1.25 0.97 0.88
CA PHE A 54 -1.77 2.00 -0.01
C PHE A 54 -1.59 3.39 0.57
N TYR A 55 -1.58 4.38 -0.32
CA TYR A 55 -1.64 5.79 0.04
C TYR A 55 -3.06 6.17 0.46
N ALA A 56 -3.20 6.94 1.54
CA ALA A 56 -4.45 7.50 2.02
C ALA A 56 -4.31 9.02 2.23
N GLY A 57 -5.18 9.80 1.57
CA GLY A 57 -5.19 11.25 1.65
C GLY A 57 -6.53 11.84 1.20
N PHE A 58 -6.53 13.14 0.92
CA PHE A 58 -7.72 13.88 0.44
C PHE A 58 -7.62 14.27 -1.04
N GLY A 59 -6.51 13.96 -1.71
CA GLY A 59 -6.32 14.15 -3.14
C GLY A 59 -5.07 13.42 -3.65
N HIS A 60 -4.78 13.59 -4.94
CA HIS A 60 -3.59 12.98 -5.56
C HIS A 60 -2.27 13.41 -4.89
N VAL A 61 -2.25 14.62 -4.33
CA VAL A 61 -1.21 15.14 -3.43
C VAL A 61 -1.94 15.67 -2.20
N SER A 62 -1.53 15.26 -1.01
CA SER A 62 -2.11 15.75 0.25
C SER A 62 -1.00 16.36 1.10
N LEU A 63 -0.64 17.62 0.82
CA LEU A 63 0.27 18.35 1.70
C LEU A 63 -0.38 18.59 3.08
N PRO A 64 0.42 18.81 4.15
CA PRO A 64 -0.09 19.24 5.45
C PRO A 64 -1.13 20.35 5.35
N SER A 65 -2.25 20.17 6.05
CA SER A 65 -3.39 21.11 6.08
C SER A 65 -4.14 21.00 7.40
N ASP A 66 -5.05 21.93 7.70
CA ASP A 66 -5.88 21.89 8.93
C ASP A 66 -6.67 20.59 9.06
N ARG A 67 -7.10 20.01 7.94
CA ARG A 67 -7.85 18.75 7.88
C ARG A 67 -6.96 17.53 8.13
N LEU A 68 -5.73 17.56 7.64
CA LEU A 68 -4.76 16.47 7.74
C LEU A 68 -3.37 17.09 8.00
N PRO A 69 -3.03 17.41 9.27
CA PRO A 69 -1.88 18.24 9.64
C PRO A 69 -0.52 17.67 9.26
N ARG A 70 -0.48 16.38 8.90
CA ARG A 70 0.73 15.65 8.53
C ARG A 70 0.78 15.33 7.03
N GLY A 71 -0.28 15.63 6.29
CA GLY A 71 -0.40 15.28 4.88
C GLY A 71 -0.87 13.84 4.67
N GLY A 72 -0.78 13.35 3.44
CA GLY A 72 -1.13 11.97 3.10
C GLY A 72 -0.21 10.97 3.77
N ARG A 73 -0.74 9.76 4.00
CA ARG A 73 -0.10 8.75 4.83
C ARG A 73 -0.14 7.38 4.16
N VAL A 74 0.71 6.47 4.64
CA VAL A 74 0.68 5.06 4.21
C VAL A 74 -0.13 4.25 5.21
N CYS A 75 -1.11 3.51 4.69
CA CYS A 75 -1.92 2.56 5.44
C CYS A 75 -1.74 1.13 4.90
N ALA A 76 -2.10 0.16 5.74
CA ALA A 76 -2.19 -1.25 5.36
C ALA A 76 -3.56 -1.83 5.70
N ILE A 77 -4.04 -2.78 4.91
CA ILE A 77 -5.26 -3.54 5.17
C ILE A 77 -4.98 -5.04 4.93
N ARG A 78 -5.54 -5.89 5.78
CA ARG A 78 -5.22 -7.33 5.81
C ARG A 78 -6.41 -8.18 5.44
N SER A 79 -6.16 -9.26 4.72
CA SER A 79 -7.09 -10.38 4.57
C SER A 79 -6.45 -11.68 5.04
N ARG A 80 -7.19 -12.46 5.83
CA ARG A 80 -6.80 -13.79 6.34
C ARG A 80 -7.43 -14.95 5.57
N ASP A 81 -8.24 -14.64 4.55
CA ASP A 81 -9.09 -15.60 3.84
C ASP A 81 -8.99 -15.45 2.31
N ALA A 82 -7.79 -15.11 1.85
CA ALA A 82 -7.45 -14.94 0.43
C ALA A 82 -8.28 -13.86 -0.29
N GLY A 83 -8.59 -12.76 0.41
CA GLY A 83 -9.24 -11.58 -0.13
C GLY A 83 -10.77 -11.58 -0.05
N LYS A 84 -11.39 -12.56 0.62
CA LYS A 84 -12.85 -12.63 0.78
C LYS A 84 -13.35 -11.61 1.80
N THR A 85 -12.61 -11.40 2.88
CA THR A 85 -12.86 -10.37 3.88
C THR A 85 -11.58 -9.62 4.19
N TRP A 86 -11.74 -8.37 4.61
CA TRP A 86 -10.64 -7.46 4.91
C TRP A 86 -10.89 -6.82 6.28
N GLU A 87 -9.84 -6.66 7.04
CA GLU A 87 -9.85 -6.01 8.36
C GLU A 87 -9.94 -4.49 8.25
N GLU A 88 -10.03 -3.80 9.38
CA GLU A 88 -9.89 -2.34 9.40
C GLU A 88 -8.46 -1.92 8.99
N PRO A 89 -8.29 -0.79 8.31
CA PRO A 89 -6.98 -0.31 7.90
C PRO A 89 -6.16 0.12 9.13
N THR A 90 -4.85 -0.14 9.06
CA THR A 90 -3.85 0.21 10.07
C THR A 90 -2.84 1.19 9.49
N LEU A 91 -2.18 1.95 10.37
CA LEU A 91 -1.16 2.91 9.97
C LEU A 91 0.19 2.24 9.76
N VAL A 92 0.89 2.62 8.68
CA VAL A 92 2.25 2.16 8.35
C VAL A 92 3.25 3.31 8.51
N ALA A 93 2.94 4.47 7.94
CA ALA A 93 3.76 5.69 8.05
C ALA A 93 2.86 6.93 8.00
N ASP A 94 3.20 7.92 8.82
CA ASP A 94 2.54 9.24 8.91
C ASP A 94 3.61 10.27 9.27
N THR A 95 4.52 10.58 8.36
CA THR A 95 5.56 11.61 8.56
C THR A 95 4.92 13.01 8.49
N PRO A 96 5.63 14.11 8.82
CA PRO A 96 5.08 15.46 8.67
C PRO A 96 4.91 15.93 7.20
N LEU A 97 4.98 15.03 6.22
CA LEU A 97 4.94 15.29 4.78
C LEU A 97 3.98 14.29 4.09
N ASP A 98 3.68 14.52 2.81
CA ASP A 98 2.85 13.61 2.02
C ASP A 98 3.61 12.28 1.77
N ASP A 99 3.29 11.20 2.48
CA ASP A 99 3.91 9.86 2.36
C ASP A 99 3.21 9.02 1.28
N ARG A 100 3.94 8.59 0.24
CA ARG A 100 3.31 8.15 -1.02
C ARG A 100 3.95 6.92 -1.64
N ASP A 101 3.19 6.32 -2.55
CA ASP A 101 3.53 5.17 -3.38
C ASP A 101 4.23 4.03 -2.60
N PRO A 102 3.55 3.49 -1.58
CA PRO A 102 4.12 2.44 -0.77
C PRO A 102 4.24 1.13 -1.54
N SER A 103 5.25 0.35 -1.18
CA SER A 103 5.39 -1.02 -1.65
C SER A 103 5.98 -1.90 -0.56
N VAL A 104 5.52 -3.15 -0.47
CA VAL A 104 5.80 -4.04 0.65
C VAL A 104 6.33 -5.39 0.19
N ALA A 105 7.35 -5.89 0.89
CA ALA A 105 7.88 -7.23 0.71
C ALA A 105 8.13 -7.89 2.07
N GLN A 106 7.92 -9.21 2.14
CA GLN A 106 8.39 -10.00 3.28
C GLN A 106 9.80 -10.51 2.98
N LEU A 107 10.73 -10.24 3.90
CA LEU A 107 12.11 -10.68 3.85
C LEU A 107 12.22 -12.16 4.27
N PRO A 108 13.30 -12.86 3.90
CA PRO A 108 13.50 -14.27 4.26
C PRO A 108 13.50 -14.55 5.78
N ASP A 109 13.84 -13.56 6.61
CA ASP A 109 13.80 -13.66 8.07
C ASP A 109 12.41 -13.40 8.67
N GLY A 110 11.39 -13.22 7.82
CA GLY A 110 10.01 -13.01 8.21
C GLY A 110 9.62 -11.55 8.46
N ARG A 111 10.59 -10.61 8.51
CA ARG A 111 10.29 -9.18 8.62
C ARG A 111 9.56 -8.67 7.39
N LEU A 112 8.74 -7.64 7.56
CA LEU A 112 8.21 -6.87 6.43
C LEU A 112 9.05 -5.61 6.24
N LEU A 113 9.35 -5.29 5.00
CA LEU A 113 9.92 -4.01 4.59
C LEU A 113 8.91 -3.28 3.73
N CYS A 114 8.55 -2.07 4.12
CA CYS A 114 7.75 -1.16 3.31
C CYS A 114 8.62 0.02 2.84
N THR A 115 8.72 0.22 1.53
CA THR A 115 9.37 1.37 0.89
C THR A 115 8.33 2.36 0.43
N PHE A 116 8.56 3.66 0.61
CA PHE A 116 7.69 4.72 0.13
C PHE A 116 8.52 5.99 -0.09
N PHE A 117 7.94 7.07 -0.59
CA PHE A 117 8.62 8.37 -0.61
C PHE A 117 7.80 9.47 0.06
N THR A 118 8.47 10.42 0.67
CA THR A 118 7.87 11.66 1.19
C THR A 118 7.88 12.74 0.11
N TYR A 119 6.85 13.57 0.05
CA TYR A 119 6.71 14.61 -0.96
C TYR A 119 6.28 15.95 -0.35
N ALA A 120 7.14 16.97 -0.51
CA ALA A 120 6.81 18.37 -0.24
C ALA A 120 7.81 19.27 -0.99
N PRO A 121 7.56 19.58 -2.28
CA PRO A 121 8.52 20.28 -3.13
C PRO A 121 9.16 21.50 -2.46
N PRO A 122 10.49 21.66 -2.57
CA PRO A 122 11.43 20.83 -3.33
C PRO A 122 11.90 19.55 -2.61
N ARG A 123 11.40 19.27 -1.40
CA ARG A 123 11.81 18.10 -0.61
C ARG A 123 11.13 16.83 -1.11
N ILE A 124 11.94 15.84 -1.43
CA ILE A 124 11.50 14.49 -1.76
C ILE A 124 12.53 13.51 -1.24
N ALA A 125 12.10 12.42 -0.64
CA ALA A 125 13.01 11.41 -0.10
C ALA A 125 12.39 10.01 -0.10
N VAL A 126 13.19 9.02 -0.48
CA VAL A 126 12.86 7.60 -0.34
C VAL A 126 13.08 7.19 1.10
N MET A 127 12.08 6.53 1.67
CA MET A 127 12.03 6.06 3.05
C MET A 127 11.76 4.56 3.10
N THR A 128 12.12 3.95 4.22
CA THR A 128 11.75 2.56 4.56
C THR A 128 11.18 2.48 5.96
N VAL A 129 10.25 1.57 6.20
CA VAL A 129 9.75 1.23 7.52
C VAL A 129 9.59 -0.28 7.62
N GLU A 130 9.94 -0.87 8.77
CA GLU A 130 9.92 -2.31 8.99
C GLU A 130 8.78 -2.73 9.93
N SER A 131 8.36 -3.98 9.80
CA SER A 131 7.53 -4.68 10.80
C SER A 131 8.15 -6.03 11.15
N ARG A 132 8.02 -6.43 12.43
CA ARG A 132 8.52 -7.70 12.98
C ARG A 132 7.41 -8.66 13.41
N ASP A 133 6.15 -8.25 13.25
CA ASP A 133 4.97 -8.97 13.74
C ASP A 133 3.91 -9.16 12.64
N LEU A 134 4.40 -9.37 11.41
CA LEU A 134 3.61 -9.54 10.19
C LEU A 134 2.79 -8.31 9.82
N GLY A 135 3.18 -7.11 10.22
CA GLY A 135 2.48 -5.86 9.87
C GLY A 135 1.35 -5.50 10.83
N ARG A 136 1.41 -5.97 12.10
CA ARG A 136 0.50 -5.50 13.15
C ARG A 136 0.98 -4.17 13.73
N THR A 137 2.31 -4.04 13.87
CA THR A 137 2.98 -2.80 14.25
C THR A 137 4.14 -2.53 13.29
N TRP A 138 4.51 -1.26 13.19
CA TRP A 138 5.60 -0.77 12.33
C TRP A 138 6.56 0.07 13.15
N ASP A 139 7.82 0.16 12.71
CA ASP A 139 8.82 1.05 13.32
C ASP A 139 8.25 2.48 13.45
N ALA A 140 8.37 3.08 14.64
CA ALA A 140 7.79 4.40 14.92
C ALA A 140 8.36 5.54 14.06
N GLN A 141 9.59 5.36 13.54
CA GLN A 141 10.23 6.30 12.64
C GLN A 141 10.73 5.58 11.38
N PRO A 142 10.25 6.00 10.20
CA PRO A 142 10.81 5.56 8.93
C PRO A 142 12.28 5.97 8.80
N ARG A 143 13.09 5.13 8.16
CA ARG A 143 14.51 5.38 7.88
C ARG A 143 14.68 5.98 6.49
N LEU A 144 15.48 7.04 6.41
CA LEU A 144 15.88 7.66 5.16
C LEU A 144 16.77 6.70 4.36
N VAL A 145 16.43 6.48 3.10
CA VAL A 145 17.26 5.76 2.13
C VAL A 145 18.00 6.74 1.22
N ARG A 146 17.30 7.74 0.67
CA ARG A 146 17.87 8.70 -0.28
C ARG A 146 17.05 9.97 -0.40
N GLU A 147 17.70 11.12 -0.35
CA GLU A 147 17.10 12.42 -0.66
C GLU A 147 17.11 12.73 -2.18
N GLY A 148 16.22 13.61 -2.61
CA GLY A 148 16.16 14.13 -3.98
C GLY A 148 15.67 13.12 -5.02
N PHE A 149 15.03 12.02 -4.59
CA PHE A 149 14.56 10.96 -5.47
C PHE A 149 13.14 10.51 -5.10
N ALA A 150 12.30 10.27 -6.11
CA ALA A 150 11.03 9.56 -5.97
C ALA A 150 11.21 8.12 -6.41
N CYS A 151 10.74 7.15 -5.63
CA CYS A 151 10.74 5.75 -6.05
C CYS A 151 9.52 5.03 -5.49
N SER A 152 8.83 4.30 -6.35
CA SER A 152 7.58 3.59 -6.05
C SER A 152 7.69 2.07 -6.26
N THR A 153 8.91 1.53 -6.44
CA THR A 153 9.09 0.10 -6.76
C THR A 153 9.72 -0.68 -5.61
N PRO A 154 9.17 -1.85 -5.24
CA PRO A 154 9.82 -2.76 -4.31
C PRO A 154 11.07 -3.37 -4.92
N VAL A 155 12.04 -3.70 -4.07
CA VAL A 155 12.98 -4.78 -4.37
C VAL A 155 12.24 -6.10 -4.11
N ARG A 156 11.69 -6.73 -5.16
CA ARG A 156 11.15 -8.09 -5.08
C ARG A 156 12.30 -9.05 -5.36
N VAL A 157 12.66 -9.86 -4.37
CA VAL A 157 13.63 -10.96 -4.48
C VAL A 157 12.94 -12.26 -4.86
#